data_AF-A0A813GB36-F1
#
_entry.id   AF-A0A813GB36-F1
#
_cell.length_a   1.000
_cell.length_b   1.000
_cell.length_c   1.000
_cell.angle_alpha   90.00
_cell.angle_beta   90.00
_cell.angle_gamma   90.00
#
_symmetry.space_group_name_H-M   'P 1'
#
loop_
_entity.id
_entity.type
_entity.pdbx_description
1 polymer ?
#
loop_
_entity_poly.entity_id
_entity_poly.type
_entity_poly.pdbx_seq_one_letter_code
_entity_poly.pdbx_strand_id
1 'polypeptide(L)'
;MTVEGLQDFVLTQGMSKATNMMEWDKIWAINKQKIDLIVPRYVAVAADAALLRLENGPKEPVGKLDKKHPKNDELGERLIIQSNLIYVEQQDAQAIEAGEQVTLLHWGNCFVDKITRDPKTGQVIDMVGRLNIEGNVKDTKKKIHWVSKLDDQVVPVTLRELDHLVTKPKIEDDDDMKSIINPDSLLDTAAIGDPLLKTLVRGDKMQLERRGFFIVDEPYFPTKKMVLIKIPDGKGKDMAMTSKVDPTKLQGSANKKEAPAEAGSDKRAAAAAGADKGAQAPAAAAEKGGKAKEAKAAPAKAAERPLEDISRLNIKVGRITKVWPHPDAEKLYCEEIDVGEAAPRTIASGLRAHLKQEEAWLQ
;
A
#
# COMPACT_ATOMS: atom_id res chain seq x y z
N MET A 1 -2.61 -1.58 -5.99
CA MET A 1 -2.21 -0.55 -6.98
C MET A 1 -3.41 0.34 -7.29
N THR A 2 -3.20 1.63 -7.57
CA THR A 2 -4.23 2.57 -8.02
C THR A 2 -4.33 2.56 -9.55
N VAL A 3 -5.52 2.86 -10.09
CA VAL A 3 -5.73 2.94 -11.55
C VAL A 3 -4.89 4.07 -12.14
N GLU A 4 -4.89 5.24 -11.50
CA GLU A 4 -4.10 6.39 -11.92
C GLU A 4 -2.60 6.11 -11.92
N GLY A 5 -2.09 5.39 -10.90
CA GLY A 5 -0.67 5.04 -10.84
C GLY A 5 -0.24 4.13 -11.99
N LEU A 6 -1.12 3.20 -12.40
CA LEU A 6 -0.90 2.35 -13.56
C LEU A 6 -0.95 3.15 -14.87
N GLN A 7 -1.95 4.03 -15.01
CA GLN A 7 -2.09 4.90 -16.20
C GLN A 7 -0.85 5.77 -16.38
N ASP A 8 -0.41 6.45 -15.31
CA ASP A 8 0.79 7.28 -15.35
C ASP A 8 2.02 6.44 -15.68
N PHE A 9 2.17 5.26 -15.08
CA PHE A 9 3.29 4.37 -15.42
C PHE A 9 3.31 4.03 -16.92
N VAL A 10 2.17 3.66 -17.51
CA VAL A 10 2.04 3.37 -18.95
C VAL A 10 2.39 4.59 -19.79
N LEU A 11 1.88 5.77 -19.43
CA LEU A 11 2.19 7.02 -20.12
C LEU A 11 3.69 7.36 -20.06
N THR A 12 4.36 7.11 -18.94
CA THR A 12 5.82 7.33 -18.83
C THR A 12 6.66 6.40 -19.71
N GLN A 13 6.09 5.33 -20.27
CA GLN A 13 6.82 4.46 -21.20
C GLN A 13 6.91 5.06 -22.60
N GLY A 14 5.92 5.88 -22.99
CA GLY A 14 5.79 6.37 -24.35
C GLY A 14 5.47 5.25 -25.36
N MET A 15 5.26 5.63 -26.61
CA MET A 15 5.07 4.66 -27.70
C MET A 15 6.42 4.38 -28.37
N SER A 16 6.96 3.17 -28.15
CA SER A 16 8.19 2.70 -28.78
C SER A 16 7.99 1.31 -29.37
N LYS A 17 8.67 1.03 -30.48
CA LYS A 17 8.75 -0.32 -31.07
C LYS A 17 9.84 -1.17 -30.43
N ALA A 18 10.67 -0.59 -29.56
CA ALA A 18 11.72 -1.33 -28.85
C ALA A 18 11.12 -2.18 -27.73
N THR A 19 11.51 -3.45 -27.67
CA THR A 19 11.19 -4.31 -26.52
C THR A 19 12.04 -3.87 -25.34
N ASN A 20 11.41 -3.39 -24.27
CA ASN A 20 12.11 -2.95 -23.07
C ASN A 20 11.70 -3.83 -21.88
N MET A 21 12.69 -4.35 -21.16
CA MET A 21 12.48 -5.07 -19.90
C MET A 21 12.48 -4.04 -18.77
N MET A 22 11.34 -3.89 -18.12
CA MET A 22 11.11 -2.84 -17.13
C MET A 22 11.17 -3.39 -15.71
N GLU A 23 11.81 -2.63 -14.84
CA GLU A 23 11.89 -2.93 -13.40
C GLU A 23 10.60 -2.54 -12.67
N TRP A 24 10.21 -3.37 -11.71
CA TRP A 24 9.00 -3.16 -10.89
C TRP A 24 9.09 -1.91 -10.00
N ASP A 25 10.29 -1.46 -9.66
CA ASP A 25 10.47 -0.30 -8.77
C ASP A 25 9.82 0.98 -9.31
N LYS A 26 9.87 1.19 -10.63
CA LYS A 26 9.32 2.41 -11.24
C LYS A 26 7.80 2.46 -11.14
N ILE A 27 7.10 1.35 -11.41
CA ILE A 27 5.64 1.31 -11.30
C ILE A 27 5.18 1.51 -9.85
N TRP A 28 5.90 0.93 -8.89
CA TRP A 28 5.58 1.09 -7.48
C TRP A 28 5.89 2.49 -6.95
N ALA A 29 7.00 3.10 -7.38
CA ALA A 29 7.33 4.47 -7.03
C ALA A 29 6.29 5.48 -7.55
N ILE A 30 5.79 5.28 -8.78
CA ILE A 30 4.69 6.09 -9.34
C ILE A 30 3.40 5.86 -8.55
N ASN A 31 3.03 4.60 -8.29
CA ASN A 31 1.86 4.26 -7.49
C ASN A 31 1.92 4.88 -6.09
N LYS A 32 3.10 4.87 -5.45
CA LYS A 32 3.36 5.50 -4.14
C LYS A 32 3.00 6.98 -4.13
N GLN A 33 3.39 7.73 -5.17
CA GLN A 33 3.08 9.16 -5.27
C GLN A 33 1.58 9.45 -5.33
N LYS A 34 0.80 8.53 -5.91
CA LYS A 34 -0.66 8.67 -6.00
C LYS A 34 -1.36 8.22 -4.73
N ILE A 35 -1.03 7.03 -4.24
CA ILE A 35 -1.71 6.43 -3.10
C ILE A 35 -1.47 7.23 -1.81
N ASP A 36 -0.28 7.81 -1.62
CA ASP A 36 0.06 8.57 -0.40
C ASP A 36 -0.85 9.78 -0.18
N LEU A 37 -1.41 10.38 -1.26
CA LEU A 37 -2.26 11.57 -1.18
C LEU A 37 -3.71 11.28 -0.75
N ILE A 38 -4.15 10.02 -0.87
CA ILE A 38 -5.57 9.66 -0.77
C ILE A 38 -5.88 8.66 0.34
N VAL A 39 -4.86 8.00 0.92
CA VAL A 39 -5.11 6.95 1.92
C VAL A 39 -5.07 7.47 3.36
N PRO A 40 -6.03 7.14 4.22
CA PRO A 40 -5.94 7.44 5.65
C PRO A 40 -4.78 6.71 6.35
N ARG A 41 -4.30 7.28 7.46
CA ARG A 41 -3.22 6.72 8.30
C ARG A 41 -3.83 5.95 9.45
N TYR A 42 -3.26 4.80 9.73
CA TYR A 42 -3.58 3.95 10.89
C TYR A 42 -2.28 3.44 11.51
N VAL A 43 -2.41 2.72 12.62
CA VAL A 43 -1.26 2.16 13.32
C VAL A 43 -1.51 0.70 13.64
N ALA A 44 -0.45 -0.09 13.48
CA ALA A 44 -0.37 -1.47 13.92
C ALA A 44 1.08 -1.75 14.27
N VAL A 45 1.31 -2.66 15.20
CA VAL A 45 2.63 -3.14 15.60
C VAL A 45 2.73 -4.65 15.44
N ALA A 46 3.93 -5.21 15.36
CA ALA A 46 4.12 -6.67 15.32
C ALA A 46 3.50 -7.37 16.54
N ALA A 47 3.17 -8.65 16.41
CA ALA A 47 2.62 -9.44 17.52
C ALA A 47 3.64 -9.66 18.66
N ASP A 48 4.94 -9.56 18.39
CA ASP A 48 6.03 -9.61 19.37
C ASP A 48 6.43 -8.23 19.92
N ALA A 49 5.55 -7.23 19.76
CA ALA A 49 5.74 -5.88 20.28
C ALA A 49 6.02 -5.86 21.79
N ALA A 50 6.91 -4.97 22.20
CA ALA A 50 7.23 -4.74 23.59
C ALA A 50 6.14 -3.90 24.28
N LEU A 51 5.88 -4.18 25.55
CA LEU A 51 4.99 -3.35 26.36
C LEU A 51 5.74 -2.15 26.93
N LEU A 52 5.19 -0.95 26.84
CA LEU A 52 5.67 0.25 27.52
C LEU A 52 4.60 0.78 28.47
N ARG A 53 4.95 0.84 29.76
CA ARG A 53 4.15 1.44 30.82
C ARG A 53 4.60 2.87 31.08
N LEU A 54 3.70 3.82 30.87
CA LEU A 54 3.87 5.24 31.14
C LEU A 54 3.31 5.56 32.53
N GLU A 55 4.17 5.75 33.53
CA GLU A 55 3.76 5.87 34.95
C GLU A 55 2.83 7.07 35.22
N ASN A 56 3.09 8.19 34.55
CA ASN A 56 2.26 9.39 34.59
C ASN A 56 1.29 9.50 33.38
N GLY A 57 1.07 8.40 32.66
CA GLY A 57 0.07 8.31 31.60
C GLY A 57 -1.36 8.17 32.12
N PRO A 58 -2.37 8.37 31.25
CA PRO A 58 -3.78 8.22 31.62
C PRO A 58 -4.08 6.75 31.96
N LYS A 59 -4.57 6.49 33.19
CA LYS A 59 -4.89 5.13 33.65
C LYS A 59 -6.07 4.52 32.91
N GLU A 60 -7.10 5.34 32.66
CA GLU A 60 -8.23 4.98 31.82
C GLU A 60 -7.98 5.47 30.39
N PRO A 61 -8.38 4.72 29.35
CA PRO A 61 -8.22 5.14 27.96
C PRO A 61 -8.92 6.48 27.67
N VAL A 62 -8.17 7.43 27.10
CA VAL A 62 -8.69 8.74 26.70
C VAL A 62 -8.59 8.88 25.18
N GLY A 63 -9.69 9.27 24.55
CA GLY A 63 -9.74 9.53 23.12
C GLY A 63 -9.32 10.97 22.77
N LYS A 64 -8.44 11.12 21.79
CA LYS A 64 -8.05 12.41 21.19
C LYS A 64 -8.29 12.37 19.69
N LEU A 65 -9.00 13.35 19.14
CA LEU A 65 -9.17 13.48 17.70
C LEU A 65 -7.90 14.03 17.05
N ASP A 66 -7.56 13.48 15.89
CA ASP A 66 -6.45 13.94 15.06
C ASP A 66 -6.76 13.67 13.57
N LYS A 67 -6.07 14.33 12.64
CA LYS A 67 -6.31 14.17 11.21
C LYS A 67 -6.01 12.74 10.75
N LYS A 68 -6.84 12.19 9.86
CA LYS A 68 -6.55 10.91 9.18
C LYS A 68 -5.37 11.00 8.23
N HIS A 69 -5.07 12.19 7.71
CA HIS A 69 -3.97 12.42 6.79
C HIS A 69 -3.31 13.77 7.10
N PRO A 70 -1.98 13.86 7.14
CA PRO A 70 -1.27 15.11 7.44
C PRO A 70 -1.49 16.27 6.46
N LYS A 71 -1.98 16.01 5.24
CA LYS A 71 -2.08 16.98 4.15
C LYS A 71 -3.43 16.97 3.43
N ASN A 72 -4.32 16.04 3.77
CA ASN A 72 -5.62 15.88 3.11
C ASN A 72 -6.72 15.94 4.17
N ASP A 73 -7.26 17.14 4.36
CA ASP A 73 -8.27 17.41 5.39
C ASP A 73 -9.64 16.82 5.02
N GLU A 74 -9.88 16.47 3.75
CA GLU A 74 -11.13 15.88 3.28
C GLU A 74 -11.36 14.47 3.84
N LEU A 75 -10.29 13.76 4.24
CA LEU A 75 -10.39 12.45 4.87
C LEU A 75 -10.90 12.52 6.32
N GLY A 76 -10.99 13.72 6.89
CA GLY A 76 -11.48 13.98 8.23
C GLY A 76 -10.53 13.53 9.33
N GLU A 77 -11.11 13.22 10.50
CA GLU A 77 -10.37 12.93 11.72
C GLU A 77 -10.51 11.45 12.14
N ARG A 78 -9.53 10.97 12.89
CA ARG A 78 -9.48 9.68 13.57
C ARG A 78 -9.34 9.88 15.08
N LEU A 79 -9.86 8.93 15.82
CA LEU A 79 -9.68 8.86 17.27
C LEU A 79 -8.37 8.14 17.61
N ILE A 80 -7.46 8.82 18.27
CA ILE A 80 -6.26 8.23 18.87
C ILE A 80 -6.58 7.93 20.33
N ILE A 81 -6.56 6.66 20.70
CA ILE A 81 -6.82 6.24 22.08
C ILE A 81 -5.50 6.21 22.83
N GLN A 82 -5.37 7.02 23.88
CA GLN A 82 -4.20 7.15 24.73
C GLN A 82 -4.44 6.42 26.05
N SER A 83 -3.49 5.58 26.46
CA SER A 83 -3.55 4.83 27.73
C SER A 83 -2.15 4.64 28.30
N ASN A 84 -2.02 4.43 29.61
CA ASN A 84 -0.73 4.26 30.27
C ASN A 84 0.02 2.98 29.85
N LEU A 85 -0.62 2.06 29.14
CA LEU A 85 -0.01 0.84 28.62
C LEU A 85 -0.10 0.83 27.09
N ILE A 86 1.04 0.81 26.41
CA ILE A 86 1.09 0.81 24.95
C ILE A 86 2.04 -0.26 24.43
N TYR A 87 1.69 -0.84 23.29
CA TYR A 87 2.58 -1.71 22.52
C TYR A 87 3.47 -0.87 21.60
N VAL A 88 4.76 -1.20 21.57
CA VAL A 88 5.79 -0.56 20.75
C VAL A 88 6.50 -1.62 19.93
N GLU A 89 6.82 -1.31 18.67
CA GLU A 89 7.58 -2.22 17.80
C GLU A 89 8.84 -2.75 18.48
N GLN A 90 9.10 -4.04 18.28
CA GLN A 90 10.23 -4.70 18.91
C GLN A 90 11.57 -4.13 18.43
N GLN A 91 11.69 -3.81 17.15
CA GLN A 91 12.89 -3.17 16.60
C GLN A 91 13.12 -1.78 17.20
N ASP A 92 12.05 -0.98 17.33
CA ASP A 92 12.12 0.35 17.93
C ASP A 92 12.48 0.23 19.43
N ALA A 93 11.87 -0.71 20.17
CA ALA A 93 12.14 -0.95 21.59
C ALA A 93 13.58 -1.41 21.86
N GLN A 94 14.11 -2.32 21.03
CA GLN A 94 15.50 -2.79 21.16
C GLN A 94 16.52 -1.68 20.93
N ALA A 95 16.20 -0.74 20.04
CA ALA A 95 17.07 0.38 19.71
C ALA A 95 17.08 1.46 20.81
N ILE A 96 16.14 1.47 21.76
CA ILE A 96 16.06 2.47 22.83
C ILE A 96 17.01 2.12 23.98
N GLU A 97 17.64 3.14 24.53
CA GLU A 97 18.49 3.05 25.72
C GLU A 97 17.74 3.54 26.98
N ALA A 98 18.07 2.98 28.15
CA ALA A 98 17.49 3.44 29.40
C ALA A 98 17.91 4.88 29.71
N GLY A 99 16.94 5.71 30.12
CA GLY A 99 17.06 7.16 30.28
C GLY A 99 16.88 7.95 28.99
N GLU A 100 16.74 7.31 27.83
CA GLU A 100 16.57 8.00 26.54
C GLU A 100 15.17 8.62 26.40
N GLN A 101 15.11 9.77 25.73
CA GLN A 101 13.86 10.42 25.34
C GLN A 101 13.48 10.09 23.90
N VAL A 102 12.23 9.67 23.69
CA VAL A 102 11.68 9.34 22.38
C VAL A 102 10.38 10.10 22.12
N THR A 103 10.04 10.32 20.85
CA THR A 103 8.72 10.85 20.47
C THR A 103 7.76 9.72 20.18
N LEU A 104 6.61 9.71 20.87
CA LEU A 104 5.43 8.94 20.52
C LEU A 104 4.64 9.72 19.46
N LEU A 105 4.51 9.16 18.25
CA LEU A 105 3.79 9.82 17.16
C LEU A 105 2.37 10.23 17.59
N HIS A 106 1.99 11.47 17.28
CA HIS A 106 0.70 12.12 17.60
C HIS A 106 0.33 12.27 19.08
N TRP A 107 1.26 11.93 19.99
CA TRP A 107 1.03 12.06 21.43
C TRP A 107 1.97 13.06 22.11
N GLY A 108 3.28 12.91 21.94
CA GLY A 108 4.29 13.74 22.61
C GLY A 108 5.55 12.94 22.94
N ASN A 109 6.44 13.49 23.75
CA ASN A 109 7.66 12.79 24.13
C ASN A 109 7.45 11.94 25.39
N CYS A 110 8.26 10.90 25.54
CA CYS A 110 8.42 10.18 26.79
C CYS A 110 9.89 9.84 27.04
N PHE A 111 10.24 9.68 28.31
CA PHE A 111 11.49 9.05 28.73
C PHE A 111 11.24 7.57 28.97
N VAL A 112 12.17 6.72 28.55
CA VAL A 112 12.15 5.27 28.85
C VAL A 112 13.18 5.01 29.94
N ASP A 113 12.73 4.89 31.18
CA ASP A 113 13.61 4.81 32.36
C ASP A 113 14.16 3.41 32.60
N LYS A 114 13.36 2.38 32.32
CA LYS A 114 13.73 0.97 32.55
C LYS A 114 13.34 0.11 31.37
N ILE A 115 14.22 -0.81 31.00
CA ILE A 115 14.01 -1.79 29.92
C ILE A 115 14.30 -3.17 30.49
N THR A 116 13.33 -4.08 30.36
CA THR A 116 13.44 -5.48 30.76
C THR A 116 13.50 -6.33 29.50
N ARG A 117 14.50 -7.21 29.42
CA ARG A 117 14.72 -8.10 28.29
C ARG A 117 14.55 -9.55 28.70
N ASP A 118 14.03 -10.36 27.79
CA ASP A 118 14.00 -11.81 27.94
C ASP A 118 15.44 -12.33 27.94
N PRO A 119 15.88 -13.07 28.98
CA PRO A 119 17.26 -13.54 29.09
C PRO A 119 17.62 -14.63 28.06
N LYS A 120 16.64 -15.30 27.45
CA LYS A 120 16.85 -16.37 26.45
C LYS A 120 16.87 -15.81 25.04
N THR A 121 15.93 -14.93 24.71
CA THR A 121 15.76 -14.43 23.33
C THR A 121 16.40 -13.06 23.09
N GLY A 122 16.72 -12.32 24.16
CA GLY A 122 17.23 -10.95 24.09
C GLY A 122 16.18 -9.89 23.71
N GLN A 123 14.93 -10.33 23.46
CA GLN A 123 13.80 -9.49 23.12
C GLN A 123 13.41 -8.55 24.27
N VAL A 124 12.99 -7.33 23.97
CA VAL A 124 12.44 -6.43 25.00
C VAL A 124 11.03 -6.90 25.31
N ILE A 125 10.74 -7.14 26.59
CA ILE A 125 9.43 -7.64 27.04
C ILE A 125 8.59 -6.55 27.70
N ASP A 126 9.23 -5.69 28.50
CA ASP A 126 8.57 -4.66 29.29
C ASP A 126 9.49 -3.45 29.43
N MET A 127 8.91 -2.27 29.29
CA MET A 127 9.57 -0.99 29.46
C MET A 127 8.74 -0.13 30.40
N VAL A 128 9.42 0.63 31.24
CA VAL A 128 8.78 1.63 32.11
C VAL A 128 9.33 2.99 31.77
N GLY A 129 8.44 3.97 31.65
CA GLY A 129 8.78 5.32 31.29
C GLY A 129 7.79 6.35 31.80
N ARG A 130 8.05 7.61 31.46
CA ARG A 130 7.21 8.75 31.83
C ARG A 130 7.02 9.70 30.66
N LEU A 131 5.79 10.15 30.46
CA LEU A 131 5.45 11.21 29.51
C LEU A 131 6.15 12.51 29.88
N ASN A 132 6.65 13.20 28.86
CA ASN A 132 7.17 14.55 28.92
C ASN A 132 6.50 15.37 27.81
N ILE A 133 5.22 15.72 28.01
CA ILE A 133 4.37 16.38 27.01
C ILE A 133 4.88 17.80 26.68
N GLU A 134 5.53 18.46 27.64
CA GLU A 134 6.15 19.78 27.44
C GLU A 134 7.45 19.72 26.63
N GLY A 135 8.01 18.52 26.45
CA GLY A 135 9.21 18.29 25.67
C GLY A 135 9.02 18.60 24.18
N ASN A 136 10.03 19.18 23.56
CA ASN A 136 10.00 19.46 22.13
C ASN A 136 10.33 18.19 21.32
N VAL A 137 9.46 17.83 20.39
CA VAL A 137 9.63 16.66 19.50
C VAL A 137 10.89 16.72 18.64
N LYS A 138 11.48 17.92 18.44
CA LYS A 138 12.72 18.12 17.69
C LYS A 138 13.97 17.70 18.46
N ASP A 139 13.88 17.57 19.78
CA ASP A 139 15.02 17.25 20.64
C ASP A 139 15.27 15.74 20.75
N THR A 140 14.34 14.94 20.22
CA THR A 140 14.44 13.47 20.22
C THR A 140 14.98 12.96 18.88
N LYS A 141 15.83 11.94 18.95
CA LYS A 141 16.37 11.27 17.75
C LYS A 141 15.41 10.23 17.18
N LYS A 142 14.64 9.57 18.06
CA LYS A 142 13.78 8.43 17.72
C LYS A 142 12.31 8.84 17.80
N LYS A 143 11.58 8.55 16.72
CA LYS A 143 10.13 8.73 16.64
C LYS A 143 9.48 7.39 16.35
N ILE A 144 8.64 6.93 17.27
CA ILE A 144 8.10 5.58 17.26
C ILE A 144 6.58 5.61 17.14
N HIS A 145 6.04 4.58 16.48
CA HIS A 145 4.60 4.33 16.43
C HIS A 145 4.24 3.34 17.54
N TRP A 146 2.98 3.38 17.95
CA TRP A 146 2.50 2.65 19.11
C TRP A 146 1.01 2.36 18.99
N VAL A 147 0.56 1.31 19.67
CA VAL A 147 -0.86 0.94 19.78
C VAL A 147 -1.21 0.89 21.26
N SER A 148 -2.32 1.52 21.69
CA SER A 148 -2.77 1.37 23.08
C SER A 148 -3.08 -0.11 23.38
N LYS A 149 -2.61 -0.60 24.53
CA LYS A 149 -2.96 -1.92 25.02
C LYS A 149 -4.38 -1.89 25.55
N LEU A 150 -5.33 -2.15 24.66
CA LEU A 150 -6.75 -2.24 24.96
C LEU A 150 -7.18 -3.69 24.76
N ASP A 151 -7.25 -4.45 25.85
CA ASP A 151 -7.32 -5.91 25.85
C ASP A 151 -8.24 -6.50 24.76
N ASP A 152 -9.55 -6.33 24.88
CA ASP A 152 -10.51 -6.92 23.92
C ASP A 152 -10.81 -6.00 22.72
N GLN A 153 -10.15 -4.83 22.65
CA GLN A 153 -10.47 -3.81 21.65
C GLN A 153 -9.47 -3.75 20.50
N VAL A 154 -8.22 -4.18 20.71
CA VAL A 154 -7.22 -4.27 19.63
C VAL A 154 -7.68 -5.23 18.53
N VAL A 155 -7.12 -5.04 17.33
CA VAL A 155 -7.45 -5.85 16.15
C VAL A 155 -6.32 -6.84 15.90
N PRO A 156 -6.55 -8.16 15.95
CA PRO A 156 -5.59 -9.11 15.43
C PRO A 156 -5.52 -8.97 13.91
N VAL A 157 -4.32 -8.70 13.39
CA VAL A 157 -4.05 -8.47 11.98
C VAL A 157 -3.02 -9.47 11.47
N THR A 158 -3.21 -9.96 10.25
CA THR A 158 -2.17 -10.61 9.45
C THR A 158 -1.72 -9.65 8.37
N LEU A 159 -0.46 -9.26 8.44
CA LEU A 159 0.20 -8.47 7.42
C LEU A 159 0.80 -9.44 6.40
N ARG A 160 0.24 -9.43 5.20
CA ARG A 160 0.65 -10.27 4.08
C ARG A 160 1.56 -9.49 3.15
N GLU A 161 2.79 -9.93 3.03
CA GLU A 161 3.75 -9.41 2.05
C GLU A 161 3.83 -10.40 0.89
N LEU A 162 3.68 -9.87 -0.33
CA LEU A 162 3.80 -10.64 -1.57
C LEU A 162 5.13 -10.29 -2.22
N ASP A 163 5.84 -11.31 -2.66
CA ASP A 163 7.13 -11.21 -3.34
C ASP A 163 7.02 -11.69 -4.79
N HIS A 164 8.12 -11.61 -5.54
CA HIS A 164 8.20 -12.07 -6.92
C HIS A 164 7.79 -13.55 -7.03
N LEU A 165 6.98 -13.86 -8.05
CA LEU A 165 6.50 -15.22 -8.32
C LEU A 165 7.61 -16.14 -8.85
N VAL A 166 8.65 -15.55 -9.43
CA VAL A 166 9.79 -16.28 -10.00
C VAL A 166 11.10 -15.80 -9.38
N THR A 167 12.07 -16.71 -9.34
CA THR A 167 13.40 -16.49 -8.77
C THR A 167 14.39 -15.91 -9.79
N LYS A 168 13.99 -15.79 -11.07
CA LYS A 168 14.81 -15.29 -12.17
C LYS A 168 14.28 -13.96 -12.75
N PRO A 169 15.16 -13.06 -13.21
CA PRO A 169 14.78 -11.78 -13.83
C PRO A 169 14.05 -11.97 -15.16
N LYS A 170 14.47 -13.00 -15.91
CA LYS A 170 13.99 -13.33 -17.24
C LYS A 170 13.75 -14.82 -17.29
N ILE A 171 12.60 -15.19 -17.84
CA ILE A 171 12.24 -16.57 -18.15
C ILE A 171 12.71 -16.82 -19.59
N GLU A 172 13.51 -17.85 -19.79
CA GLU A 172 13.97 -18.30 -21.11
C GLU A 172 13.14 -19.51 -21.58
N ASP A 173 13.13 -19.80 -22.89
CA ASP A 173 12.29 -20.84 -23.49
C ASP A 173 12.62 -22.27 -23.01
N ASP A 174 13.83 -22.49 -22.49
CA ASP A 174 14.32 -23.77 -21.97
C ASP A 174 14.19 -23.90 -20.43
N ASP A 175 13.62 -22.89 -19.76
CA ASP A 175 13.44 -22.92 -18.31
C ASP A 175 12.36 -23.91 -17.87
N ASP A 176 12.70 -24.79 -16.92
CA ASP A 176 11.69 -25.55 -16.19
C ASP A 176 10.96 -24.63 -15.21
N MET A 177 9.69 -24.33 -15.52
CA MET A 177 8.82 -23.48 -14.70
C MET A 177 8.79 -23.90 -13.23
N LYS A 178 8.81 -25.21 -12.94
CA LYS A 178 8.76 -25.70 -11.54
C LYS A 178 10.01 -25.32 -10.75
N SER A 179 11.16 -25.20 -11.43
CA SER A 179 12.44 -24.85 -10.81
C SER A 179 12.60 -23.36 -10.52
N ILE A 180 11.85 -22.51 -11.24
CA ILE A 180 11.99 -21.05 -11.15
C ILE A 180 10.89 -20.38 -10.34
N ILE A 181 9.82 -21.09 -9.98
CA ILE A 181 8.78 -20.56 -9.08
C ILE A 181 9.40 -20.27 -7.71
N ASN A 182 9.06 -19.12 -7.13
CA ASN A 182 9.43 -18.77 -5.78
C ASN A 182 8.44 -19.41 -4.78
N PRO A 183 8.86 -20.42 -3.98
CA PRO A 183 7.98 -21.02 -2.98
C PRO A 183 7.72 -20.07 -1.80
N ASP A 184 8.59 -19.09 -1.61
CA ASP A 184 8.55 -18.10 -0.53
C ASP A 184 7.95 -16.77 -1.07
N SER A 185 6.99 -16.82 -2.02
CA SER A 185 6.39 -15.61 -2.63
C SER A 185 5.36 -14.90 -1.76
N LEU A 186 5.05 -15.45 -0.59
CA LEU A 186 4.06 -14.93 0.35
C LEU A 186 4.55 -15.11 1.79
N LEU A 187 4.51 -14.04 2.56
CA LEU A 187 4.79 -14.07 4.00
C LEU A 187 3.68 -13.40 4.77
N ASP A 188 3.12 -14.15 5.71
CA ASP A 188 2.14 -13.66 6.66
C ASP A 188 2.84 -13.41 8.00
N THR A 189 2.78 -12.16 8.48
CA THR A 189 3.27 -11.77 9.80
C THR A 189 2.11 -11.36 10.69
N ALA A 190 2.09 -11.84 11.92
CA ALA A 190 1.08 -11.46 12.90
C ALA A 190 1.35 -10.04 13.45
N ALA A 191 0.29 -9.26 13.62
CA ALA A 191 0.33 -7.89 14.11
C ALA A 191 -0.88 -7.57 15.00
N ILE A 192 -0.72 -6.54 15.82
CA ILE A 192 -1.73 -5.95 16.69
C ILE A 192 -2.06 -4.57 16.12
N GLY A 193 -3.29 -4.40 15.67
CA GLY A 193 -3.79 -3.18 15.06
C GLY A 193 -4.63 -2.34 16.00
N ASP A 194 -4.68 -1.04 15.70
CA ASP A 194 -5.57 -0.08 16.37
C ASP A 194 -7.07 -0.46 16.21
N PRO A 195 -7.92 -0.21 17.22
CA PRO A 195 -9.35 -0.52 17.15
C PRO A 195 -10.08 0.09 15.95
N LEU A 196 -9.64 1.23 15.41
CA LEU A 196 -10.27 1.84 14.26
C LEU A 196 -10.14 1.02 12.98
N LEU A 197 -9.20 0.06 12.92
CA LEU A 197 -9.13 -0.88 11.80
C LEU A 197 -10.43 -1.71 11.66
N LYS A 198 -11.21 -1.89 12.75
CA LYS A 198 -12.52 -2.56 12.70
C LYS A 198 -13.54 -1.85 11.81
N THR A 199 -13.31 -0.58 11.48
CA THR A 199 -14.20 0.22 10.63
C THR A 199 -13.96 0.01 9.14
N LEU A 200 -12.87 -0.68 8.77
CA LEU A 200 -12.44 -0.85 7.39
C LEU A 200 -13.10 -2.06 6.74
N VAL A 201 -13.43 -1.93 5.46
CA VAL A 201 -14.03 -2.97 4.63
C VAL A 201 -13.06 -3.46 3.57
N ARG A 202 -13.37 -4.60 2.93
CA ARG A 202 -12.55 -5.17 1.85
C ARG A 202 -12.32 -4.14 0.73
N GLY A 203 -11.07 -4.00 0.31
CA GLY A 203 -10.67 -3.07 -0.77
C GLY A 203 -10.25 -1.68 -0.28
N ASP A 204 -10.52 -1.34 0.99
CA ASP A 204 -10.03 -0.11 1.60
C ASP A 204 -8.50 -0.11 1.64
N LYS A 205 -7.92 1.06 1.37
CA LYS A 205 -6.47 1.27 1.35
C LYS A 205 -6.07 2.20 2.47
N MET A 206 -4.94 1.92 3.08
CA MET A 206 -4.42 2.68 4.22
C MET A 206 -2.91 2.75 4.18
N GLN A 207 -2.37 3.69 4.95
CA GLN A 207 -0.99 3.65 5.37
C GLN A 207 -0.92 3.25 6.84
N LEU A 208 -0.21 2.15 7.15
CA LEU A 208 0.21 1.86 8.51
C LEU A 208 1.48 2.67 8.80
N GLU A 209 1.44 3.53 9.81
CA GLU A 209 2.56 4.41 10.13
C GLU A 209 3.83 3.60 10.39
N ARG A 210 4.94 4.02 9.77
CA ARG A 210 6.24 3.31 9.78
C ARG A 210 6.24 1.87 9.23
N ARG A 211 5.11 1.36 8.71
CA ARG A 211 4.99 0.02 8.08
C ARG A 211 4.67 0.03 6.58
N GLY A 212 4.20 1.17 6.06
CA GLY A 212 3.96 1.34 4.62
C GLY A 212 2.48 1.28 4.25
N PHE A 213 2.19 0.96 2.99
CA PHE A 213 0.84 0.98 2.42
C PHE A 213 0.22 -0.41 2.40
N PHE A 214 -1.08 -0.50 2.66
CA PHE A 214 -1.81 -1.76 2.74
C PHE A 214 -3.20 -1.64 2.12
N ILE A 215 -3.74 -2.77 1.66
CA ILE A 215 -5.14 -2.93 1.26
C ILE A 215 -5.81 -4.02 2.11
N VAL A 216 -7.06 -3.82 2.52
CA VAL A 216 -7.84 -4.86 3.19
C VAL A 216 -8.20 -5.95 2.18
N ASP A 217 -7.69 -7.16 2.40
CA ASP A 217 -8.16 -8.35 1.68
C ASP A 217 -9.31 -9.02 2.42
N GLU A 218 -9.17 -9.16 3.74
CA GLU A 218 -10.19 -9.73 4.61
C GLU A 218 -10.46 -8.79 5.80
N PRO A 219 -11.67 -8.23 5.94
CA PRO A 219 -12.00 -7.36 7.05
C PRO A 219 -12.08 -8.15 8.37
N TYR A 220 -11.96 -7.42 9.49
CA TYR A 220 -12.04 -8.02 10.81
C TYR A 220 -13.45 -8.49 11.15
N PHE A 221 -13.56 -9.70 11.70
CA PHE A 221 -14.73 -10.18 12.41
C PHE A 221 -14.31 -10.84 13.73
N PRO A 222 -15.16 -10.93 14.76
CA PRO A 222 -14.82 -11.61 16.01
C PRO A 222 -14.32 -13.05 15.83
N THR A 223 -14.77 -13.73 14.78
CA THR A 223 -14.36 -15.11 14.43
C THR A 223 -13.17 -15.17 13.47
N LYS A 224 -12.73 -14.03 12.92
CA LYS A 224 -11.74 -13.97 11.84
C LYS A 224 -10.85 -12.72 11.93
N LYS A 225 -9.55 -12.95 12.07
CA LYS A 225 -8.53 -11.88 12.04
C LYS A 225 -8.58 -11.10 10.72
N MET A 226 -8.22 -9.83 10.77
CA MET A 226 -8.09 -9.01 9.57
C MET A 226 -6.85 -9.44 8.77
N VAL A 227 -6.95 -9.47 7.45
CA VAL A 227 -5.82 -9.70 6.54
C VAL A 227 -5.60 -8.45 5.70
N LEU A 228 -4.40 -7.90 5.80
CA LEU A 228 -3.95 -6.73 5.05
C LEU A 228 -2.83 -7.14 4.11
N ILE A 229 -2.98 -6.84 2.81
CA ILE A 229 -1.93 -7.08 1.82
C ILE A 229 -1.10 -5.81 1.67
N LYS A 230 0.22 -5.94 1.79
CA LYS A 230 1.17 -4.85 1.60
C LYS A 230 1.19 -4.39 0.14
N ILE A 231 1.11 -3.09 -0.06
CA ILE A 231 1.24 -2.43 -1.36
C ILE A 231 2.69 -1.93 -1.45
N PRO A 232 3.49 -2.41 -2.41
CA PRO A 232 4.88 -1.99 -2.52
C PRO A 232 5.03 -0.48 -2.81
N ASP A 233 6.14 0.08 -2.35
CA ASP A 233 6.43 1.51 -2.41
C ASP A 233 7.54 1.86 -3.43
N GLY A 234 8.16 0.85 -4.04
CA GLY A 234 9.20 0.97 -5.06
C GLY A 234 10.62 1.13 -4.51
N LYS A 235 10.82 1.04 -3.19
CA LYS A 235 12.15 0.89 -2.61
C LYS A 235 12.47 -0.59 -2.50
N GLY A 236 13.51 -1.05 -3.19
CA GLY A 236 13.98 -2.45 -3.15
C GLY A 236 14.45 -2.99 -1.79
N LYS A 237 14.13 -2.32 -0.67
CA LYS A 237 14.40 -2.75 0.71
C LYS A 237 13.16 -2.82 1.60
N ASP A 238 11.97 -2.50 1.09
CA ASP A 238 10.74 -2.47 1.89
C ASP A 238 10.10 -3.86 2.02
N MET A 239 10.90 -4.86 2.40
CA MET A 239 10.48 -6.24 2.58
C MET A 239 10.95 -6.74 3.94
N ALA A 240 10.01 -7.04 4.85
CA ALA A 240 10.33 -7.84 6.05
C ALA A 240 10.61 -9.30 5.66
N MET A 241 10.28 -9.67 4.43
CA MET A 241 10.82 -10.82 3.73
C MET A 241 12.34 -10.70 3.57
N THR A 242 13.08 -11.57 4.25
CA THR A 242 14.37 -12.04 3.75
C THR A 242 14.09 -12.92 2.53
N SER A 243 13.70 -12.32 1.41
CA SER A 243 13.57 -13.07 0.17
C SER A 243 14.93 -13.70 -0.14
N LYS A 244 14.94 -15.02 -0.40
CA LYS A 244 16.11 -15.69 -0.98
C LYS A 244 16.33 -15.27 -2.44
N VAL A 245 15.33 -14.61 -3.03
CA VAL A 245 15.43 -13.99 -4.34
C VAL A 245 16.04 -12.61 -4.11
N ASP A 246 17.32 -12.50 -4.46
CA ASP A 246 18.05 -11.24 -4.36
C ASP A 246 17.46 -10.25 -5.39
N PRO A 247 16.80 -9.16 -4.97
CA PRO A 247 16.22 -8.20 -5.90
C PRO A 247 17.30 -7.54 -6.77
N THR A 248 18.56 -7.51 -6.32
CA THR A 248 19.67 -7.00 -7.14
C THR A 248 20.11 -7.96 -8.25
N LYS A 249 19.71 -9.23 -8.19
CA LYS A 249 19.88 -10.20 -9.29
C LYS A 249 18.67 -10.26 -10.22
N LEU A 250 17.51 -9.83 -9.75
CA LEU A 250 16.32 -9.59 -10.57
C LEU A 250 16.41 -8.27 -11.33
N GLN A 251 17.13 -7.29 -10.78
CA GLN A 251 17.46 -6.05 -11.46
C GLN A 251 18.54 -6.31 -12.50
N GLY A 252 18.20 -6.16 -13.78
CA GLY A 252 19.15 -6.29 -14.87
C GLY A 252 20.37 -5.40 -14.62
N SER A 253 21.58 -5.94 -14.79
CA SER A 253 22.82 -5.19 -14.65
C SER A 253 22.80 -3.95 -15.54
N ALA A 254 22.53 -2.79 -14.93
CA ALA A 254 22.75 -1.51 -15.56
C ALA A 254 24.24 -1.39 -15.87
N ASN A 255 24.52 -1.36 -17.17
CA ASN A 255 25.85 -1.22 -17.72
C ASN A 255 26.57 -0.02 -17.07
N LYS A 256 27.71 -0.29 -16.42
CA LYS A 256 28.64 0.72 -15.93
C LYS A 256 29.09 1.56 -17.12
N LYS A 257 28.74 2.85 -17.18
CA LYS A 257 29.50 3.84 -17.96
C LYS A 257 29.48 5.21 -17.27
N GLU A 258 30.64 5.50 -16.68
CA GLU A 258 31.36 6.78 -16.61
C GLU A 258 30.55 8.08 -16.58
N ALA A 259 30.77 8.82 -15.49
CA ALA A 259 30.53 10.25 -15.41
C ALA A 259 31.37 11.03 -16.43
N PRO A 260 30.87 12.18 -16.90
CA PRO A 260 31.72 13.33 -17.14
C PRO A 260 31.54 14.37 -16.04
N ALA A 261 32.68 14.92 -15.64
CA ALA A 261 32.86 15.92 -14.60
C ALA A 261 32.22 17.29 -14.92
N GLU A 262 32.09 18.08 -13.85
CA GLU A 262 31.65 19.46 -13.81
C GLU A 262 32.41 20.40 -14.77
N ALA A 263 31.68 21.38 -15.31
CA ALA A 263 32.20 22.73 -15.59
C ALA A 263 31.08 23.75 -15.32
N GLY A 264 31.36 24.72 -14.46
CA GLY A 264 30.38 25.59 -13.83
C GLY A 264 30.03 26.89 -14.57
N SER A 265 29.12 27.59 -13.90
CA SER A 265 28.74 29.02 -13.96
C SER A 265 28.34 29.62 -15.31
N ASP A 266 27.09 30.11 -15.39
CA ASP A 266 26.94 31.57 -15.28
C ASP A 266 25.57 32.06 -14.80
N LYS A 267 25.64 33.17 -14.07
CA LYS A 267 24.54 33.92 -13.45
C LYS A 267 23.75 34.70 -14.50
N ARG A 268 22.44 34.86 -14.28
CA ARG A 268 21.80 36.19 -14.40
C ARG A 268 20.52 36.27 -13.57
N ALA A 269 20.61 37.08 -12.52
CA ALA A 269 19.48 37.70 -11.85
C ALA A 269 19.00 38.91 -12.67
N ALA A 270 17.69 39.18 -12.65
CA ALA A 270 17.15 40.53 -12.64
C ALA A 270 15.71 40.51 -12.10
N ALA A 271 15.45 41.44 -11.19
CA ALA A 271 14.25 41.55 -10.39
C ALA A 271 13.22 42.54 -10.99
N ALA A 272 11.96 42.33 -10.58
CA ALA A 272 10.96 43.30 -10.13
C ALA A 272 10.60 44.56 -10.96
N ALA A 273 9.31 44.63 -11.31
CA ALA A 273 8.34 45.74 -11.08
C ALA A 273 7.03 45.32 -11.82
N GLY A 274 5.79 45.51 -11.37
CA GLY A 274 5.19 46.39 -10.37
C GLY A 274 3.86 46.92 -10.95
N ALA A 275 2.83 47.05 -10.09
CA ALA A 275 1.49 47.65 -10.31
C ALA A 275 0.44 46.76 -11.02
N ASP A 276 -0.75 46.42 -10.49
CA ASP A 276 -1.76 47.01 -9.58
C ASP A 276 -3.06 47.35 -10.35
N LYS A 277 -4.18 47.18 -9.65
CA LYS A 277 -5.59 47.49 -9.95
C LYS A 277 -6.34 46.45 -10.78
N GLY A 278 -7.45 45.86 -10.33
CA GLY A 278 -8.31 46.18 -9.21
C GLY A 278 -9.78 46.25 -9.68
N ALA A 279 -10.62 45.47 -9.00
CA ALA A 279 -12.06 45.66 -8.80
C ALA A 279 -12.97 45.46 -10.06
N GLN A 280 -14.24 45.05 -9.98
CA GLN A 280 -15.16 44.72 -8.89
C GLN A 280 -16.37 43.99 -9.52
N ALA A 281 -16.98 43.04 -8.80
CA ALA A 281 -18.38 42.66 -9.03
C ALA A 281 -19.31 43.81 -8.60
N PRO A 282 -20.55 43.92 -9.14
CA PRO A 282 -21.72 43.41 -8.39
C PRO A 282 -22.86 42.88 -9.32
N ALA A 283 -23.53 41.76 -8.98
CA ALA A 283 -24.74 41.58 -8.16
C ALA A 283 -26.09 41.59 -8.94
N ALA A 284 -26.82 40.47 -8.76
CA ALA A 284 -28.28 40.25 -8.65
C ALA A 284 -29.28 40.92 -9.63
N ALA A 285 -30.14 40.12 -10.28
CA ALA A 285 -31.49 39.78 -9.79
C ALA A 285 -32.44 39.20 -10.88
N ALA A 286 -33.38 38.39 -10.39
CA ALA A 286 -34.76 38.18 -10.84
C ALA A 286 -35.13 37.01 -11.79
N GLU A 287 -36.06 36.20 -11.25
CA GLU A 287 -36.80 35.08 -11.81
C GLU A 287 -37.76 35.45 -12.95
N LYS A 288 -38.12 34.44 -13.78
CA LYS A 288 -39.52 34.00 -13.94
C LYS A 288 -39.62 32.67 -14.68
N GLY A 289 -40.41 31.76 -14.12
CA GLY A 289 -40.60 30.40 -14.60
C GLY A 289 -41.55 30.23 -15.79
N GLY A 290 -41.55 29.00 -16.32
CA GLY A 290 -42.53 28.46 -17.26
C GLY A 290 -42.35 26.95 -17.40
N LYS A 291 -43.41 26.19 -17.07
CA LYS A 291 -43.45 24.72 -16.99
C LYS A 291 -43.36 24.00 -18.36
N ALA A 292 -42.55 22.95 -18.36
CA ALA A 292 -42.66 21.62 -18.99
C ALA A 292 -43.38 21.43 -20.34
N LYS A 293 -42.62 20.87 -21.30
CA LYS A 293 -43.08 19.79 -22.20
C LYS A 293 -41.96 18.76 -22.33
N GLU A 294 -42.21 17.55 -21.82
CA GLU A 294 -41.36 16.37 -22.00
C GLU A 294 -41.34 15.96 -23.47
N ALA A 295 -40.15 15.95 -24.06
CA ALA A 295 -39.86 15.19 -25.28
C ALA A 295 -38.99 14.00 -24.88
N LYS A 296 -39.50 12.79 -25.08
CA LYS A 296 -38.73 11.54 -24.97
C LYS A 296 -37.53 11.62 -25.91
N ALA A 297 -36.34 11.83 -25.36
CA ALA A 297 -35.10 11.66 -26.08
C ALA A 297 -34.87 10.17 -26.33
N ALA A 298 -34.81 9.78 -27.60
CA ALA A 298 -34.29 8.48 -28.01
C ALA A 298 -32.86 8.31 -27.47
N PRO A 299 -32.42 7.08 -27.11
CA PRO A 299 -31.08 6.86 -26.59
C PRO A 299 -30.07 7.37 -27.61
N ALA A 300 -29.28 8.37 -27.20
CA ALA A 300 -28.20 8.88 -28.01
C ALA A 300 -27.27 7.70 -28.34
N LYS A 301 -27.07 7.45 -29.64
CA LYS A 301 -26.02 6.56 -30.11
C LYS A 301 -24.72 7.05 -29.46
N ALA A 302 -24.17 6.24 -28.55
CA ALA A 302 -22.88 6.53 -27.94
C ALA A 302 -21.89 6.75 -29.08
N ALA A 303 -21.23 7.92 -29.10
CA ALA A 303 -20.15 8.18 -30.03
C ALA A 303 -19.17 7.00 -29.98
N GLU A 304 -18.75 6.50 -31.14
CA GLU A 304 -17.73 5.45 -31.19
C GLU A 304 -16.47 5.96 -30.49
N ARG A 305 -16.20 5.38 -29.32
CA ARG A 305 -15.01 5.70 -28.54
C ARG A 305 -13.79 5.14 -29.28
N PRO A 306 -12.69 5.91 -29.42
CA PRO A 306 -11.49 5.46 -30.11
C PRO A 306 -11.00 4.09 -29.63
N LEU A 307 -10.35 3.31 -30.51
CA LEU A 307 -9.83 1.99 -30.16
C LEU A 307 -8.74 2.04 -29.08
N GLU A 308 -8.10 3.20 -28.95
CA GLU A 308 -7.00 3.55 -28.06
C GLU A 308 -7.48 4.05 -26.67
N ASP A 309 -8.79 4.11 -26.44
CA ASP A 309 -9.38 4.44 -25.14
C ASP A 309 -9.32 3.22 -24.20
N ILE A 310 -8.30 3.17 -23.35
CA ILE A 310 -8.05 2.09 -22.39
C ILE A 310 -9.15 1.94 -21.34
N SER A 311 -9.98 2.97 -21.11
CA SER A 311 -11.14 2.89 -20.20
C SER A 311 -12.23 1.91 -20.69
N ARG A 312 -12.08 1.41 -21.93
CA ARG A 312 -12.91 0.32 -22.49
C ARG A 312 -12.50 -1.06 -21.98
N LEU A 313 -11.31 -1.23 -21.40
CA LEU A 313 -10.85 -2.53 -20.91
C LEU A 313 -11.59 -2.90 -19.61
N ASN A 314 -12.22 -4.06 -19.61
CA ASN A 314 -12.83 -4.65 -18.42
C ASN A 314 -12.03 -5.90 -18.05
N ILE A 315 -11.05 -5.73 -17.16
CA ILE A 315 -10.21 -6.83 -16.68
C ILE A 315 -10.96 -7.54 -15.56
N LYS A 316 -11.19 -8.84 -15.74
CA LYS A 316 -11.84 -9.71 -14.76
C LYS A 316 -10.94 -10.88 -14.41
N VAL A 317 -11.03 -11.35 -13.18
CA VAL A 317 -10.44 -12.61 -12.73
C VAL A 317 -11.56 -13.63 -12.68
N GLY A 318 -11.35 -14.80 -13.27
CA GLY A 318 -12.32 -15.88 -13.28
C GLY A 318 -11.67 -17.22 -12.96
N ARG A 319 -12.49 -18.17 -12.52
CA ARG A 319 -12.07 -19.53 -12.22
C ARG A 319 -12.37 -20.42 -13.42
N ILE A 320 -11.39 -21.23 -13.83
CA ILE A 320 -11.60 -22.24 -14.87
C ILE A 320 -12.45 -23.35 -14.27
N THR A 321 -13.63 -23.61 -14.86
CA THR A 321 -14.54 -24.66 -14.43
C THR A 321 -14.33 -25.96 -15.23
N LYS A 322 -13.86 -25.84 -16.48
CA LYS A 322 -13.66 -26.98 -17.39
C LYS A 322 -12.61 -26.68 -18.44
N VAL A 323 -11.85 -27.71 -18.84
CA VAL A 323 -10.84 -27.65 -19.92
C VAL A 323 -10.99 -28.87 -20.84
N TRP A 324 -10.92 -28.66 -22.16
CA TRP A 324 -10.91 -29.74 -23.16
C TRP A 324 -10.06 -29.37 -24.39
N PRO A 325 -9.56 -30.35 -25.17
CA PRO A 325 -8.82 -30.09 -26.40
C PRO A 325 -9.68 -29.34 -27.44
N HIS A 326 -9.12 -28.32 -28.09
CA HIS A 326 -9.80 -27.65 -29.19
C HIS A 326 -9.96 -28.63 -30.37
N PRO A 327 -11.17 -28.76 -30.96
CA PRO A 327 -11.46 -29.77 -31.98
C PRO A 327 -10.58 -29.64 -33.24
N ASP A 328 -10.30 -28.40 -33.64
CA ASP A 328 -9.57 -28.11 -34.88
C ASP A 328 -8.13 -27.60 -34.66
N ALA A 329 -7.64 -27.54 -33.41
CA ALA A 329 -6.34 -26.93 -33.12
C ALA A 329 -5.56 -27.70 -32.04
N GLU A 330 -4.50 -28.39 -32.46
CA GLU A 330 -3.68 -29.23 -31.58
C GLU A 330 -2.92 -28.47 -30.50
N LYS A 331 -2.73 -27.16 -30.67
CA LYS A 331 -2.01 -26.30 -29.72
C LYS A 331 -2.93 -25.58 -28.74
N LEU A 332 -4.25 -25.75 -28.85
CA LEU A 332 -5.21 -25.00 -28.04
C LEU A 332 -6.02 -25.91 -27.13
N TYR A 333 -6.32 -25.40 -25.93
CA TYR A 333 -7.45 -25.86 -25.13
C TYR A 333 -8.63 -24.92 -25.32
N CYS A 334 -9.83 -25.47 -25.21
CA CYS A 334 -11.04 -24.73 -24.92
C CYS A 334 -11.27 -24.77 -23.40
N GLU A 335 -11.62 -23.63 -22.84
CA GLU A 335 -11.81 -23.44 -21.41
C GLU A 335 -13.15 -22.79 -21.14
N GLU A 336 -13.81 -23.24 -20.09
CA GLU A 336 -14.97 -22.58 -19.51
C GLU A 336 -14.52 -21.82 -18.25
N ILE A 337 -14.79 -20.52 -18.20
CA ILE A 337 -14.33 -19.63 -17.13
C ILE A 337 -15.53 -18.92 -16.51
N ASP A 338 -15.72 -19.14 -15.22
CA ASP A 338 -16.66 -18.39 -14.40
C ASP A 338 -16.02 -17.07 -13.94
N VAL A 339 -16.53 -15.97 -14.45
CA VAL A 339 -16.12 -14.59 -14.13
C VAL A 339 -17.16 -13.84 -13.28
N GLY A 340 -18.10 -14.57 -12.65
CA GLY A 340 -19.20 -14.00 -11.87
C GLY A 340 -20.32 -13.38 -12.72
N GLU A 341 -20.47 -13.83 -13.97
CA GLU A 341 -21.58 -13.45 -14.86
C GLU A 341 -22.71 -14.48 -14.79
N ALA A 342 -23.85 -14.20 -15.45
CA ALA A 342 -25.01 -15.11 -15.43
C ALA A 342 -24.70 -16.50 -16.03
N ALA A 343 -23.68 -16.59 -16.89
CA ALA A 343 -23.18 -17.84 -17.43
C ALA A 343 -21.64 -17.77 -17.58
N PRO A 344 -20.93 -18.91 -17.44
CA PRO A 344 -19.51 -18.99 -17.73
C PRO A 344 -19.19 -18.65 -19.20
N ARG A 345 -18.00 -18.11 -19.43
CA ARG A 345 -17.50 -17.80 -20.78
C ARG A 345 -16.66 -18.93 -21.32
N THR A 346 -16.74 -19.17 -22.62
CA THR A 346 -15.83 -20.08 -23.31
C THR A 346 -14.72 -19.30 -23.99
N ILE A 347 -13.47 -19.69 -23.75
CA ILE A 347 -12.30 -19.12 -24.43
C ILE A 347 -11.41 -20.23 -24.99
N ALA A 348 -10.51 -19.88 -25.91
CA ALA A 348 -9.44 -20.76 -26.36
C ALA A 348 -8.09 -20.23 -25.88
N SER A 349 -7.25 -21.10 -25.35
CA SER A 349 -5.94 -20.74 -24.79
C SER A 349 -4.82 -21.59 -25.42
N GLY A 350 -3.62 -21.00 -25.51
CA GLY A 350 -2.41 -21.70 -25.97
C GLY A 350 -1.77 -22.63 -24.92
N LEU A 351 -2.46 -22.91 -23.80
CA LEU A 351 -1.88 -23.60 -22.65
C LEU A 351 -1.53 -25.07 -22.94
N ARG A 352 -2.04 -25.65 -24.03
CA ARG A 352 -1.82 -27.07 -24.38
C ARG A 352 -0.37 -27.44 -24.66
N ALA A 353 0.46 -26.47 -25.05
CA ALA A 353 1.89 -26.66 -25.20
C ALA A 353 2.65 -26.71 -23.86
N HIS A 354 2.03 -26.24 -22.77
CA HIS A 354 2.70 -25.97 -21.49
C HIS A 354 2.12 -26.77 -20.32
N LEU A 355 0.83 -27.16 -20.37
CA LEU A 355 0.13 -27.84 -19.29
C LEU A 355 -0.65 -29.05 -19.80
N LYS A 356 -0.66 -30.12 -19.00
CA LYS A 356 -1.59 -31.23 -19.22
C LYS A 356 -3.00 -30.80 -18.82
N GLN A 357 -4.01 -31.38 -19.46
CA GLN A 357 -5.42 -31.01 -19.25
C GLN A 357 -5.84 -31.08 -17.76
N GLU A 358 -5.33 -32.06 -17.02
CA GLU A 358 -5.62 -32.23 -15.58
C GLU A 358 -4.97 -31.13 -14.71
N GLU A 359 -3.83 -30.59 -15.13
CA GLU A 359 -3.11 -29.53 -14.42
C GLU A 359 -3.73 -28.15 -14.68
N ALA A 360 -4.35 -27.95 -15.85
CA ALA A 360 -5.07 -26.73 -16.20
C ALA A 360 -6.41 -26.56 -15.46
N TRP A 361 -6.92 -27.64 -14.86
CA TRP A 361 -8.19 -27.67 -14.13
C TRP A 361 -8.04 -27.50 -12.61
N LEU A 362 -6.82 -27.61 -12.07
CA LEU A 362 -6.54 -27.61 -10.62
C LEU A 362 -6.11 -26.24 -10.04
N GLN A 363 -6.22 -25.15 -10.81
CA GLN A 363 -5.94 -23.77 -10.39
C GLN A 363 -7.24 -22.95 -10.37
#